data_AF-A0A965AUR3-F1
#
_entry.id   AF-A0A965AUR3-F1
#
_cell.length_a   1.000
_cell.length_b   1.000
_cell.length_c   1.000
_cell.angle_alpha   90.00
_cell.angle_beta   90.00
_cell.angle_gamma   90.00
#
_symmetry.space_group_name_H-M   'P 1'
#
loop_
_entity.id
_entity.type
_entity.pdbx_description
1 polymer ?
#
loop_
_entity_poly.entity_id
_entity_poly.type
_entity_poly.pdbx_seq_one_letter_code
_entity_poly.pdbx_strand_id
1 'polypeptide(L)'
;MSCDLDGRGHAMTAQTIYETLRDYPVTDDMADRAARDGFLEWLITLPARNDPQTEAQRALHKLPDQICENRACQLFVGFLAQAAKRPVCAPTRKGGSRMRRRVLH
;
A
#
# COMPACT_ATOMS: atom_id res chain seq x y z
N MET A 1 31.22 7.25 3.14
CA MET A 1 30.64 6.09 3.85
C MET A 1 29.37 5.72 3.11
N SER A 2 29.49 4.88 2.08
CA SER A 2 28.36 4.25 1.42
C SER A 2 27.81 3.19 2.36
N CYS A 3 26.57 3.36 2.80
CA CYS A 3 25.83 2.30 3.45
C CYS A 3 25.18 1.46 2.35
N ASP A 4 25.91 0.46 1.88
CA ASP A 4 25.34 -0.67 1.14
C ASP A 4 24.34 -1.38 2.04
N LEU A 5 23.05 -1.06 1.86
CA LEU A 5 21.93 -1.83 2.37
C LEU A 5 21.55 -2.87 1.31
N ASP A 6 22.44 -3.80 1.00
CA ASP A 6 22.06 -5.01 0.25
C ASP A 6 21.45 -6.03 1.23
N GLY A 7 20.37 -5.61 1.88
CA GLY A 7 19.46 -6.44 2.64
C GLY A 7 18.31 -6.90 1.74
N ARG A 8 18.63 -7.56 0.62
CA ARG A 8 17.67 -8.24 -0.26
C ARG A 8 17.07 -9.47 0.45
N GLY A 9 16.36 -9.27 1.55
CA GLY A 9 15.02 -9.83 1.58
C GLY A 9 14.29 -9.12 0.45
N HIS A 10 13.77 -9.82 -0.55
CA HIS A 10 13.05 -9.21 -1.66
C HIS A 10 11.83 -8.49 -1.09
N ALA A 11 12.00 -7.24 -0.64
CA ALA A 11 10.89 -6.36 -0.33
C ALA A 11 10.12 -6.25 -1.64
N MET A 12 8.93 -6.85 -1.68
CA MET A 12 8.10 -6.88 -2.87
C MET A 12 7.74 -5.45 -3.25
N THR A 13 8.43 -4.94 -4.26
CA THR A 13 8.20 -3.59 -4.73
C THR A 13 6.89 -3.57 -5.52
N ALA A 14 6.22 -2.41 -5.55
CA ALA A 14 5.02 -2.25 -6.35
C ALA A 14 5.26 -2.57 -7.85
N GLN A 15 6.46 -2.33 -8.35
CA GLN A 15 6.84 -2.68 -9.72
C GLN A 15 6.90 -4.20 -9.92
N THR A 16 7.53 -4.93 -9.01
CA THR A 16 7.62 -6.40 -9.08
C THR A 16 6.24 -7.06 -9.03
N ILE A 17 5.35 -6.57 -8.16
CA ILE A 17 3.97 -7.05 -8.08
C ILE A 17 3.23 -6.75 -9.38
N TYR A 18 3.36 -5.52 -9.91
CA TYR A 18 2.73 -5.13 -11.16
C TYR A 18 3.19 -5.97 -12.35
N GLU A 19 4.50 -6.22 -12.48
CA GLU A 19 5.08 -7.08 -13.52
C GLU A 19 4.58 -8.52 -13.38
N THR A 20 4.53 -9.06 -12.16
CA THR A 20 3.99 -10.40 -11.90
C THR A 20 2.51 -10.49 -12.29
N LEU A 21 1.70 -9.50 -11.93
CA LEU A 21 0.30 -9.45 -12.34
C LEU A 21 0.18 -9.32 -13.86
N ARG A 22 1.05 -8.55 -14.52
CA ARG A 22 1.05 -8.39 -15.99
C ARG A 22 1.36 -9.71 -16.70
N ASP A 23 2.36 -10.46 -16.23
CA ASP A 23 2.84 -11.69 -16.87
C ASP A 23 1.95 -12.90 -16.60
N TYR A 24 1.23 -12.91 -15.48
CA TYR A 24 0.33 -14.00 -15.08
C TYR A 24 -1.13 -13.52 -15.01
N PRO A 25 -1.82 -13.43 -16.16
CA PRO A 25 -3.23 -13.07 -16.17
C PRO A 25 -4.05 -14.12 -15.44
N VAL A 26 -4.76 -13.65 -14.42
CA VAL A 26 -5.75 -14.44 -13.68
C VAL A 26 -7.13 -14.20 -14.29
N THR A 27 -8.07 -15.11 -14.02
CA THR A 27 -9.47 -14.91 -14.38
C THR A 27 -10.03 -13.67 -13.66
N ASP A 28 -11.06 -13.05 -14.24
CA ASP A 28 -11.68 -11.85 -13.65
C ASP A 28 -12.13 -12.06 -12.19
N ASP A 29 -12.65 -13.25 -11.86
CA ASP A 29 -13.06 -13.62 -10.50
C ASP A 29 -11.89 -13.63 -9.50
N MET A 30 -10.66 -13.83 -9.96
CA MET A 30 -9.45 -13.84 -9.15
C MET A 30 -8.68 -12.51 -9.20
N ALA A 31 -9.02 -11.62 -10.13
CA ALA A 31 -8.29 -10.37 -10.36
C ALA A 31 -8.32 -9.42 -9.15
N ASP A 32 -9.48 -9.25 -8.49
CA ASP A 32 -9.58 -8.43 -7.27
C ASP A 32 -8.73 -8.99 -6.14
N ARG A 33 -8.78 -10.32 -5.96
CA ARG A 33 -8.01 -11.00 -4.91
C ARG A 33 -6.51 -10.85 -5.15
N ALA A 34 -6.04 -11.14 -6.36
CA ALA A 34 -4.62 -11.02 -6.71
C ALA A 34 -4.11 -9.58 -6.55
N ALA A 35 -4.90 -8.59 -7.00
CA ALA A 35 -4.56 -7.18 -6.84
C ALA A 35 -4.53 -6.75 -5.37
N ARG A 36 -5.49 -7.20 -4.55
CA ARG A 36 -5.55 -6.87 -3.12
C ARG A 36 -4.41 -7.54 -2.35
N ASP A 37 -4.13 -8.81 -2.61
CA ASP A 37 -3.06 -9.55 -1.96
C ASP A 37 -1.71 -8.91 -2.28
N GLY A 38 -1.47 -8.55 -3.55
CA GLY A 38 -0.28 -7.80 -3.95
C GLY A 38 -0.18 -6.42 -3.29
N PHE A 39 -1.29 -5.68 -3.19
CA PHE A 39 -1.30 -4.39 -2.49
C PHE A 39 -0.98 -4.53 -0.99
N LEU A 40 -1.52 -5.55 -0.33
CA LEU A 40 -1.24 -5.81 1.08
C LEU A 40 0.21 -6.24 1.30
N GLU A 41 0.73 -7.09 0.42
CA GLU A 41 2.14 -7.51 0.44
C GLU A 41 3.08 -6.30 0.29
N TRP A 42 2.80 -5.43 -0.67
CA TRP A 42 3.52 -4.17 -0.79
C TRP A 42 3.43 -3.34 0.51
N LEU A 43 2.24 -3.16 1.07
CA LEU A 43 2.02 -2.33 2.25
C LEU A 43 2.80 -2.83 3.49
N ILE A 44 2.86 -4.15 3.71
CA ILE A 44 3.59 -4.72 4.86
C ILE A 44 5.11 -4.69 4.67
N THR A 45 5.60 -4.56 3.43
CA THR A 45 7.03 -4.42 3.15
C THR A 45 7.54 -2.98 3.31
N LEU A 46 6.64 -2.00 3.45
CA LEU A 46 7.04 -0.62 3.65
C LEU A 46 7.77 -0.43 4.99
N PRO A 47 8.86 0.36 5.04
CA PRO A 47 9.49 0.72 6.29
C PRO A 47 8.49 1.40 7.23
N ALA A 48 8.43 1.01 8.50
CA ALA A 48 7.47 1.54 9.48
C ALA A 48 7.52 3.06 9.71
N ARG A 49 8.61 3.72 9.27
CA ARG A 49 8.79 5.18 9.35
C ARG A 49 8.24 5.93 8.13
N ASN A 50 7.89 5.22 7.06
CA ASN A 50 7.43 5.84 5.84
C ASN A 50 5.91 5.96 5.86
N ASP A 51 5.43 7.11 5.41
CA ASP A 51 4.02 7.36 5.23
C ASP A 51 3.51 6.56 4.00
N PRO A 52 2.51 5.67 4.16
CA PRO A 52 1.98 4.87 3.06
C PRO A 52 1.43 5.70 1.90
N GLN A 53 0.92 6.90 2.17
CA GLN A 53 0.43 7.79 1.12
C GLN A 53 1.59 8.27 0.23
N THR A 54 2.66 8.77 0.83
CA THR A 54 3.88 9.19 0.12
C THR A 54 4.50 8.04 -0.67
N GLU A 55 4.56 6.84 -0.09
CA GLU A 55 5.08 5.66 -0.79
C GLU A 55 4.17 5.21 -1.94
N ALA A 56 2.84 5.34 -1.80
CA ALA A 56 1.91 5.05 -2.89
C ALA A 56 2.11 6.02 -4.07
N GLN A 57 2.32 7.31 -3.80
CA GLN A 57 2.65 8.30 -4.85
C GLN A 57 3.96 7.93 -5.56
N ARG A 58 5.00 7.60 -4.80
CA ARG A 58 6.29 7.16 -5.35
C ARG A 58 6.15 5.89 -6.19
N ALA A 59 5.35 4.93 -5.73
CA ALA A 59 5.07 3.70 -6.46
C ALA A 59 4.40 4.01 -7.81
N LEU A 60 3.35 4.84 -7.82
CA LEU A 60 2.65 5.24 -9.05
C LEU A 60 3.58 5.91 -10.05
N HIS A 61 4.51 6.76 -9.61
CA HIS A 61 5.50 7.40 -10.49
C HIS A 61 6.51 6.43 -11.11
N LYS A 62 6.72 5.26 -10.50
CA LYS A 62 7.67 4.24 -10.98
C LYS A 62 7.02 3.18 -11.85
N LEU A 63 5.70 3.07 -11.85
CA LEU A 63 4.99 2.14 -12.71
C LEU A 63 5.08 2.59 -14.18
N PRO A 64 5.17 1.65 -15.12
CA PRO A 64 5.19 1.99 -16.54
C PRO A 64 3.88 2.67 -16.94
N ASP A 65 3.98 3.71 -17.76
CA ASP A 65 2.83 4.51 -18.25
C ASP A 65 1.96 3.75 -19.28
N GLN A 66 2.33 2.50 -19.58
CA GLN A 66 1.60 1.64 -20.50
C GLN A 66 0.29 1.15 -19.86
N ILE A 67 -0.80 1.22 -20.62
CA ILE A 67 -2.08 0.67 -20.21
C ILE A 67 -1.93 -0.85 -20.07
N CYS A 68 -2.05 -1.38 -18.85
CA CYS A 68 -2.13 -2.84 -18.65
C CYS A 68 -3.56 -3.29 -18.96
N GLU A 69 -3.69 -4.19 -19.93
CA GLU A 69 -4.98 -4.79 -20.32
C GLU A 69 -5.51 -5.79 -19.28
N ASN A 70 -4.64 -6.29 -18.41
CA ASN A 70 -5.02 -7.20 -17.34
C ASN A 70 -5.78 -6.46 -16.23
N ARG A 71 -6.97 -6.98 -15.88
CA ARG A 71 -7.83 -6.46 -14.83
C ARG A 71 -7.13 -6.38 -13.47
N ALA A 72 -6.29 -7.34 -13.12
CA ALA A 72 -5.57 -7.35 -11.85
C ALA A 72 -4.56 -6.19 -11.74
N CYS A 73 -3.82 -5.88 -12.82
CA CYS A 73 -2.97 -4.69 -12.88
C CYS A 73 -3.76 -3.41 -12.60
N GLN A 74 -4.91 -3.26 -13.28
CA GLN A 74 -5.74 -2.05 -13.20
C GLN A 74 -6.27 -1.85 -11.78
N LEU A 75 -6.72 -2.94 -11.14
CA LEU A 75 -7.18 -2.93 -9.75
C LEU A 75 -6.04 -2.60 -8.78
N PHE A 76 -4.85 -3.17 -8.98
CA PHE A 76 -3.67 -2.89 -8.17
C PHE A 76 -3.26 -1.41 -8.25
N VAL A 77 -3.19 -0.85 -9.46
CA VAL A 77 -2.97 0.60 -9.67
C VAL A 77 -4.08 1.43 -9.01
N GLY A 78 -5.33 0.97 -9.08
CA GLY A 78 -6.46 1.58 -8.40
C GLY A 78 -6.28 1.67 -6.88
N PHE A 79 -5.81 0.60 -6.24
CA PHE A 79 -5.51 0.60 -4.80
C PHE A 79 -4.38 1.57 -4.45
N LEU A 80 -3.30 1.62 -5.24
CA LEU A 80 -2.22 2.60 -5.06
C LEU A 80 -2.73 4.04 -5.23
N ALA A 81 -3.55 4.30 -6.25
CA ALA A 81 -4.16 5.61 -6.49
C ALA A 81 -5.08 6.03 -5.33
N GLN A 82 -5.83 5.09 -4.74
CA GLN A 82 -6.66 5.35 -3.58
C GLN A 82 -5.80 5.65 -2.33
N ALA A 83 -4.73 4.89 -2.11
CA ALA A 83 -3.79 5.12 -1.02
C ALA A 83 -3.07 6.48 -1.15
N ALA A 84 -2.69 6.87 -2.36
CA ALA A 84 -2.05 8.15 -2.66
C ALA A 84 -2.97 9.38 -2.42
N LYS A 85 -4.29 9.19 -2.57
CA LYS A 85 -5.30 10.24 -2.42
C LYS A 85 -5.87 10.36 -1.00
N ARG A 86 -5.75 9.32 -0.17
CA ARG A 86 -6.45 9.28 1.11
C ARG A 86 -5.87 10.37 2.03
N PRO A 87 -6.66 11.37 2.49
CA PRO A 87 -6.20 12.24 3.55
C PRO A 87 -5.96 11.37 4.79
N VAL A 88 -4.83 11.59 5.46
CA VAL A 88 -4.53 10.96 6.74
C VAL A 88 -5.57 11.43 7.76
N CYS A 89 -6.74 10.79 7.76
CA CYS A 89 -7.62 10.76 8.92
C CYS A 89 -6.88 9.91 9.95
N ALA A 90 -5.94 10.54 10.65
CA ALA A 90 -5.33 9.95 11.83
C ALA A 90 -6.49 9.45 12.71
N PRO A 91 -6.45 8.21 13.21
CA PRO A 91 -7.47 7.74 14.12
C PRO A 91 -7.43 8.63 15.37
N THR A 92 -8.35 9.59 15.46
CA THR A 92 -8.51 10.43 16.64
C THR A 92 -8.95 9.52 17.78
N ARG A 93 -8.02 9.19 18.68
CA ARG A 93 -8.32 8.50 19.94
C ARG A 93 -9.25 9.40 20.77
N LYS A 94 -10.56 9.21 20.65
CA LYS A 94 -11.57 9.81 21.54
C LYS A 94 -11.60 9.08 22.88
N GLY A 95 -10.50 9.07 23.62
CA GLY A 95 -10.43 8.33 24.88
C GLY A 95 -9.20 8.65 25.70
N GLY A 96 -9.28 9.67 26.54
CA GLY A 96 -8.27 9.92 27.57
C GLY A 96 -8.33 11.34 28.12
N SER A 97 -9.18 11.57 29.14
CA SER A 97 -8.96 12.52 30.26
C SER A 97 -10.26 12.95 30.97
N ARG A 98 -11.47 12.74 30.40
CA ARG A 98 -12.73 13.20 31.05
C ARG A 98 -13.48 12.19 31.92
N MET A 99 -12.88 11.05 32.27
CA MET A 99 -13.52 10.03 33.14
C MET A 99 -12.82 9.91 34.50
N ARG A 100 -12.51 11.03 35.17
CA ARG A 100 -12.22 11.06 36.62
C ARG A 100 -12.69 12.38 37.24
N ARG A 101 -14.00 12.52 37.38
CA ARG A 101 -14.61 13.33 38.45
C ARG A 101 -16.07 12.89 38.60
N ARG A 102 -16.26 11.65 39.07
CA ARG A 102 -17.51 11.33 39.77
C ARG A 102 -17.34 11.89 41.18
N VAL A 103 -18.19 12.87 41.45
CA VAL A 103 -18.39 13.55 42.73
C VAL A 103 -18.64 12.51 43.81
N LEU A 104 -17.87 12.60 44.89
CA LEU A 104 -18.14 11.93 46.16
C LEU A 104 -18.47 13.07 47.12
N HIS A 105 -19.76 13.37 47.27
CA HIS A 105 -20.37 14.08 48.39
C HIS A 105 -21.84 13.69 48.44
#